data_AF-A0A4Q5TRE9-F1
#
_entry.id   AF-A0A4Q5TRE9-F1
#
_cell.length_a   1.000
_cell.length_b   1.000
_cell.length_c   1.000
_cell.angle_alpha   90.00
_cell.angle_beta   90.00
_cell.angle_gamma   90.00
#
_symmetry.space_group_name_H-M   'P 1'
#
loop_
_entity.id
_entity.type
_entity.pdbx_description
1 polymer ?
#
loop_
_entity_poly.entity_id
_entity_poly.type
_entity_poly.pdbx_seq_one_letter_code
_entity_poly.pdbx_strand_id
1 'polypeptide(L)'
;MNTLSFDIRASLDDEDPFRVCVPVIDGTSLIDCLSRFESAFEDATGIAGLYDGLPLFNVAPPSRHWYGKESVYGLRDGRTVILGCGECGVVDCWPFLARITVSQTTVIWSDFLQPYRSAAKDGGIWDYSGFPVFTFQRPAYDEIIGRLPPDMPPAPPAPAT
;
A
#
# COMPACT_ATOMS: atom_id res chain seq x y z
N MET A 1 0.93 -12.51 -16.81
CA MET A 1 1.44 -12.28 -15.44
C MET A 1 1.72 -10.80 -15.32
N ASN A 2 1.37 -10.19 -14.20
CA ASN A 2 1.68 -8.79 -13.96
C ASN A 2 3.18 -8.62 -13.62
N THR A 3 3.72 -7.45 -13.89
CA THR A 3 5.03 -7.00 -13.39
C THR A 3 4.85 -6.10 -12.18
N LEU A 4 5.76 -6.22 -11.20
CA LEU A 4 5.82 -5.33 -10.05
C LEU A 4 7.11 -4.52 -10.10
N SER A 5 6.99 -3.23 -9.86
CA SER A 5 8.09 -2.35 -9.45
C SER A 5 7.60 -1.44 -8.34
N PHE A 6 8.50 -0.62 -7.80
CA PHE A 6 8.14 0.38 -6.81
C PHE A 6 8.65 1.75 -7.25
N ASP A 7 7.80 2.75 -7.14
CA ASP A 7 8.21 4.15 -7.16
C ASP A 7 8.61 4.54 -5.73
N ILE A 8 9.87 4.93 -5.57
CA ILE A 8 10.42 5.36 -4.28
C ILE A 8 10.61 6.86 -4.34
N ARG A 9 9.85 7.58 -3.52
CA ARG A 9 9.80 9.05 -3.49
C ARG A 9 9.75 9.56 -2.06
N ALA A 10 9.93 10.87 -1.87
CA ALA A 10 9.68 11.49 -0.58
C ALA A 10 8.18 11.39 -0.22
N SER A 11 7.87 11.23 1.06
CA SER A 11 6.53 11.36 1.62
C SER A 11 5.97 12.75 1.35
N LEU A 12 4.65 12.87 1.41
CA LEU A 12 3.96 14.16 1.30
C LEU A 12 4.09 15.05 2.55
N ASP A 13 4.67 14.54 3.63
CA ASP A 13 5.05 15.33 4.81
C ASP A 13 6.34 16.11 4.51
N ASP A 14 6.23 17.43 4.42
CA ASP A 14 7.33 18.35 4.12
C ASP A 14 8.19 18.70 5.36
N GLU A 15 7.68 18.50 6.57
CA GLU A 15 8.36 18.89 7.81
C GLU A 15 9.38 17.84 8.25
N ASP A 16 9.07 16.55 8.09
CA ASP A 16 9.97 15.43 8.35
C ASP A 16 9.87 14.38 7.22
N PRO A 17 10.42 14.68 6.03
CA PRO A 17 10.23 13.84 4.86
C PRO A 17 11.00 12.52 5.02
N PHE A 18 10.29 11.42 4.87
CA PHE A 18 10.86 10.07 4.76
C PHE A 18 10.58 9.50 3.37
N ARG A 19 11.24 8.40 2.98
CA ARG A 19 10.93 7.77 1.70
C ARG A 19 9.74 6.84 1.82
N VAL A 20 8.83 6.94 0.87
CA VAL A 20 7.70 6.02 0.69
C VAL A 20 7.89 5.15 -0.53
N CYS A 21 7.24 4.00 -0.51
CA CYS A 21 7.31 2.97 -1.53
C CYS A 21 5.91 2.74 -2.10
N VAL A 22 5.67 3.19 -3.34
CA VAL A 22 4.38 3.06 -4.03
C VAL A 22 4.45 1.87 -5.00
N PRO A 23 3.60 0.85 -4.88
CA PRO A 23 3.55 -0.24 -5.85
C PRO A 23 3.17 0.26 -7.24
N VAL A 24 3.93 -0.18 -8.25
CA VAL A 24 3.66 0.06 -9.66
C VAL A 24 3.45 -1.30 -10.33
N ILE A 25 2.28 -1.50 -10.92
CA ILE A 25 1.86 -2.76 -11.52
C ILE A 25 1.65 -2.56 -13.01
N ASP A 26 2.35 -3.34 -13.84
CA ASP A 26 2.34 -3.21 -15.31
C ASP A 26 2.63 -1.76 -15.78
N GLY A 27 3.51 -1.07 -15.05
CA GLY A 27 3.91 0.31 -15.34
C GLY A 27 2.92 1.39 -14.89
N THR A 28 1.82 1.03 -14.24
CA THR A 28 0.84 1.98 -13.68
C THR A 28 0.91 1.97 -12.15
N SER A 29 0.95 3.15 -11.52
CA SER A 29 0.89 3.25 -10.06
C SER A 29 -0.40 2.60 -9.55
N LEU A 30 -0.32 1.84 -8.46
CA LEU A 30 -1.51 1.30 -7.81
C LEU A 30 -2.46 2.43 -7.36
N ILE A 31 -1.92 3.59 -7.00
CA ILE A 31 -2.70 4.78 -6.65
C ILE A 31 -3.53 5.24 -7.86
N ASP A 32 -2.95 5.28 -9.07
CA ASP A 32 -3.67 5.65 -10.28
C ASP A 32 -4.76 4.62 -10.64
N CYS A 33 -4.45 3.33 -10.46
CA CYS A 33 -5.43 2.26 -10.63
C CYS A 33 -6.62 2.43 -9.68
N LEU A 34 -6.36 2.73 -8.41
CA LEU A 34 -7.38 2.94 -7.40
C LEU A 34 -8.16 4.22 -7.62
N SER A 35 -7.51 5.34 -7.93
CA SER A 35 -8.17 6.61 -8.23
C SER A 35 -9.22 6.44 -9.34
N ARG A 36 -8.84 5.76 -10.44
CA ARG A 36 -9.77 5.46 -11.54
C ARG A 36 -10.93 4.56 -11.12
N PHE A 37 -10.65 3.51 -10.36
CA PHE A 37 -11.66 2.55 -9.92
C PHE A 37 -12.63 3.17 -8.89
N GLU A 38 -12.08 3.86 -7.90
CA GLU A 38 -12.81 4.48 -6.80
C GLU A 38 -13.64 5.68 -7.23
N SER A 39 -13.28 6.35 -8.33
CA SER A 39 -14.09 7.43 -8.92
C SER A 39 -15.53 7.01 -9.24
N ALA A 40 -15.79 5.71 -9.42
CA ALA A 40 -17.13 5.18 -9.63
C ALA A 40 -18.00 5.15 -8.36
N PHE A 41 -17.40 5.20 -7.18
CA PHE A 41 -18.09 5.26 -5.88
C PHE A 41 -18.02 6.65 -5.23
N GLU A 42 -17.17 7.52 -5.77
CA GLU A 42 -16.89 8.83 -5.22
C GLU A 42 -18.12 9.74 -5.25
N ASP A 43 -18.35 10.42 -4.12
CA ASP A 43 -19.33 11.48 -3.98
C ASP A 43 -18.63 12.85 -4.07
N ALA A 44 -19.14 13.90 -3.41
CA ALA A 44 -18.50 15.22 -3.42
C ALA A 44 -17.23 15.32 -2.54
N THR A 45 -16.77 14.23 -1.91
CA THR A 45 -15.66 14.27 -0.94
C THR A 45 -14.28 14.36 -1.58
N GLY A 46 -14.09 13.92 -2.83
CA GLY A 46 -12.81 14.02 -3.54
C GLY A 46 -11.69 13.15 -2.96
N ILE A 47 -12.03 12.04 -2.30
CA ILE A 47 -11.06 11.18 -1.60
C ILE A 47 -10.63 9.92 -2.37
N ALA A 48 -11.12 9.71 -3.59
CA ALA A 48 -10.71 8.61 -4.45
C ALA A 48 -9.22 8.72 -4.79
N GLY A 49 -8.47 7.66 -4.48
CA GLY A 49 -7.04 7.63 -4.71
C GLY A 49 -6.20 8.52 -3.79
N LEU A 50 -6.76 9.07 -2.68
CA LEU A 50 -6.00 9.81 -1.67
C LEU A 50 -5.12 8.90 -0.81
N TYR A 51 -4.22 8.21 -1.48
CA TYR A 51 -3.23 7.32 -0.89
C TYR A 51 -1.82 7.85 -1.12
N ASP A 52 -0.89 7.40 -0.29
CA ASP A 52 0.54 7.47 -0.55
C ASP A 52 1.18 6.09 -0.36
N GLY A 53 2.45 5.97 -0.71
CA GLY A 53 3.23 4.76 -0.50
C GLY A 53 3.43 4.44 0.98
N LEU A 54 3.97 3.26 1.25
CA LEU A 54 4.33 2.88 2.62
C LEU A 54 5.76 3.34 2.95
N PRO A 55 6.03 3.78 4.20
CA PRO A 55 7.38 4.10 4.64
C PRO A 55 8.37 3.00 4.28
N LEU A 56 9.39 3.33 3.49
CA LEU A 56 10.33 2.38 2.92
C LEU A 56 11.07 1.61 4.02
N PHE A 57 11.50 2.31 5.08
CA PHE A 57 12.20 1.73 6.23
C PHE A 57 11.38 0.66 6.97
N ASN A 58 10.05 0.65 6.82
CA ASN A 58 9.18 -0.36 7.42
C ASN A 58 8.96 -1.58 6.52
N VAL A 59 9.07 -1.42 5.20
CA VAL A 59 8.63 -2.44 4.22
C VAL A 59 9.75 -2.99 3.35
N ALA A 60 10.94 -2.37 3.36
CA ALA A 60 12.15 -2.90 2.74
C ALA A 60 12.72 -4.09 3.56
N PRO A 61 13.52 -4.98 2.94
CA PRO A 61 14.23 -6.03 3.66
C PRO A 61 14.98 -5.47 4.90
N PRO A 62 14.96 -6.19 6.03
CA PRO A 62 14.55 -7.59 6.22
C PRO A 62 13.04 -7.80 6.42
N SER A 63 12.22 -6.75 6.32
CA SER A 63 10.76 -6.85 6.44
C SER A 63 10.19 -7.87 5.46
N ARG A 64 9.18 -8.60 5.91
CA ARG A 64 8.42 -9.57 5.08
C ARG A 64 7.03 -9.07 4.73
N HIS A 65 6.78 -7.77 4.94
CA HIS A 65 5.50 -7.11 4.72
C HIS A 65 4.87 -7.45 3.37
N TRP A 66 5.63 -7.37 2.28
CA TRP A 66 5.17 -7.68 0.93
C TRP A 66 4.89 -9.19 0.69
N TYR A 67 5.05 -10.08 1.66
CA TYR A 67 4.69 -11.51 1.55
C TYR A 67 3.38 -11.86 2.24
N GLY A 68 2.66 -10.89 2.79
CA GLY A 68 1.42 -11.13 3.52
C GLY A 68 1.60 -11.85 4.86
N LYS A 69 2.85 -12.04 5.29
CA LYS A 69 3.22 -12.71 6.53
C LYS A 69 3.99 -11.70 7.36
N GLU A 70 3.65 -11.58 8.65
CA GLU A 70 4.39 -10.72 9.58
C GLU A 70 4.41 -9.25 9.11
N SER A 71 3.25 -8.77 8.64
CA SER A 71 3.10 -7.36 8.26
C SER A 71 3.43 -6.45 9.44
N VAL A 72 4.23 -5.42 9.19
CA VAL A 72 4.70 -4.47 10.20
C VAL A 72 3.55 -3.62 10.78
N TYR A 73 2.46 -3.46 10.04
CA TYR A 73 1.23 -2.82 10.50
C TYR A 73 0.21 -3.82 11.07
N GLY A 74 0.63 -5.07 11.29
CA GLY A 74 -0.25 -6.18 11.63
C GLY A 74 -1.10 -6.64 10.44
N LEU A 75 -1.80 -7.76 10.61
CA LEU A 75 -2.79 -8.24 9.66
C LEU A 75 -4.18 -7.79 10.10
N ARG A 76 -4.94 -7.17 9.19
CA ARG A 76 -6.35 -6.80 9.42
C ARG A 76 -7.24 -7.76 8.64
N ASP A 77 -7.96 -8.63 9.33
CA ASP A 77 -8.78 -9.71 8.73
C ASP A 77 -8.00 -10.61 7.75
N GLY A 78 -6.72 -10.86 8.08
CA GLY A 78 -5.81 -11.64 7.24
C GLY A 78 -5.36 -10.94 5.95
N ARG A 79 -5.53 -9.62 5.86
CA ARG A 79 -5.04 -8.75 4.78
C ARG A 79 -3.90 -7.86 5.28
N THR A 80 -3.08 -7.43 4.35
CA THR A 80 -1.86 -6.62 4.56
C THR A 80 -2.08 -5.22 4.02
N VAL A 81 -1.63 -4.21 4.75
CA VAL A 81 -1.66 -2.82 4.29
C VAL A 81 -0.69 -2.67 3.12
N ILE A 82 -1.09 -2.09 2.00
CA ILE A 82 -0.23 -1.92 0.81
C ILE A 82 -0.10 -0.46 0.36
N LEU A 83 -0.92 0.44 0.90
CA LEU A 83 -0.80 1.90 0.79
C LEU A 83 -1.23 2.57 2.10
N GLY A 84 -0.71 3.77 2.35
CA GLY A 84 -1.05 4.62 3.49
C GLY A 84 -1.83 5.86 3.07
N CYS A 85 -2.04 6.78 4.02
CA CYS A 85 -2.79 8.01 3.79
C CYS A 85 -2.02 9.03 2.95
N GLY A 86 -2.67 9.54 1.90
CA GLY A 86 -2.13 10.57 1.01
C GLY A 86 -2.19 12.00 1.54
N GLU A 87 -2.71 12.23 2.74
CA GLU A 87 -2.85 13.59 3.30
C GLU A 87 -1.98 13.81 4.53
N CYS A 88 -2.03 12.89 5.51
CA CYS A 88 -1.34 13.08 6.78
C CYS A 88 -0.09 12.20 6.97
N GLY A 89 0.26 11.35 5.99
CA GLY A 89 1.41 10.42 6.08
C GLY A 89 1.25 9.26 7.09
N VAL A 90 0.31 9.35 8.03
CA VAL A 90 -0.03 8.28 8.98
C VAL A 90 -0.72 7.13 8.26
N VAL A 91 -0.04 5.98 8.19
CA VAL A 91 -0.50 4.79 7.46
C VAL A 91 -1.88 4.31 7.92
N ASP A 92 -2.13 4.25 9.23
CA ASP A 92 -3.40 3.76 9.79
C ASP A 92 -4.59 4.72 9.62
N CYS A 93 -4.34 5.97 9.21
CA CYS A 93 -5.38 6.98 8.98
C CYS A 93 -6.24 6.64 7.75
N TRP A 94 -5.62 6.17 6.66
CA TRP A 94 -6.32 5.81 5.42
C TRP A 94 -5.62 4.61 4.73
N PRO A 95 -5.59 3.43 5.37
CA PRO A 95 -4.86 2.28 4.85
C PRO A 95 -5.65 1.61 3.72
N PHE A 96 -4.94 1.20 2.68
CA PHE A 96 -5.48 0.29 1.68
C PHE A 96 -4.94 -1.11 1.90
N LEU A 97 -5.81 -2.11 1.91
CA LEU A 97 -5.46 -3.48 2.26
C LEU A 97 -5.59 -4.43 1.07
N ALA A 98 -4.76 -5.47 1.02
CA ALA A 98 -4.92 -6.60 0.13
C ALA A 98 -4.60 -7.92 0.83
N ARG A 99 -5.27 -8.99 0.42
CA ARG A 99 -4.82 -10.35 0.72
C ARG A 99 -3.68 -10.73 -0.20
N ILE A 100 -2.51 -10.96 0.38
CA ILE A 100 -1.33 -11.43 -0.34
C ILE A 100 -1.18 -12.94 -0.13
N THR A 101 -1.42 -13.72 -1.18
CA THR A 101 -1.27 -15.18 -1.17
C THR A 101 0.02 -15.55 -1.88
N VAL A 102 0.91 -16.23 -1.17
CA VAL A 102 2.22 -16.62 -1.67
C VAL A 102 2.29 -18.13 -1.84
N SER A 103 2.56 -18.57 -3.07
CA SER A 103 2.83 -19.97 -3.42
C SER A 103 4.31 -20.18 -3.78
N GLN A 104 4.65 -21.40 -4.23
CA GLN A 104 6.00 -21.70 -4.72
C GLN A 104 6.33 -20.98 -6.04
N THR A 105 5.33 -20.71 -6.88
CA THR A 105 5.53 -20.17 -8.23
C THR A 105 4.92 -18.79 -8.43
N THR A 106 3.98 -18.38 -7.57
CA THR A 106 3.24 -17.13 -7.74
C THR A 106 3.05 -16.36 -6.43
N VAL A 107 2.87 -15.05 -6.57
CA VAL A 107 2.30 -14.17 -5.54
C VAL A 107 1.03 -13.54 -6.10
N ILE A 108 -0.05 -13.56 -5.34
CA ILE A 108 -1.36 -13.05 -5.76
C ILE A 108 -1.82 -11.98 -4.77
N TRP A 109 -2.17 -10.80 -5.28
CA TRP A 109 -2.84 -9.74 -4.52
C TRP A 109 -4.31 -9.70 -4.92
N SER A 110 -5.19 -9.82 -3.94
CA SER A 110 -6.64 -10.00 -4.13
C SER A 110 -7.41 -9.51 -2.90
N ASP A 111 -8.75 -9.58 -2.93
CA ASP A 111 -9.61 -9.34 -1.76
C ASP A 111 -9.27 -8.00 -1.09
N PHE A 112 -9.27 -6.96 -1.92
CA PHE A 112 -8.90 -5.60 -1.57
C PHE A 112 -9.95 -4.94 -0.68
N LEU A 113 -9.50 -4.05 0.20
CA LEU A 113 -10.37 -3.41 1.16
C LEU A 113 -9.86 -2.04 1.55
N GLN A 114 -10.78 -1.06 1.56
CA GLN A 114 -10.64 0.17 2.30
C GLN A 114 -11.48 0.05 3.59
N PRO A 115 -10.88 -0.06 4.79
CA PRO A 115 -11.60 -0.35 6.04
C PRO A 115 -12.69 0.65 6.40
N TYR A 116 -12.45 1.92 6.18
CA TYR A 116 -13.38 3.01 6.47
C TYR A 116 -14.52 3.13 5.45
N ARG A 117 -14.45 2.39 4.34
CA ARG A 117 -15.51 2.27 3.30
C ARG A 117 -16.06 0.84 3.17
N SER A 118 -15.79 -0.01 4.17
CA SER A 118 -16.16 -1.44 4.15
C SER A 118 -17.57 -1.74 4.68
N ALA A 119 -18.15 -0.80 5.42
CA ALA A 119 -19.50 -0.89 5.96
C ALA A 119 -20.24 0.40 5.64
N ALA A 120 -21.58 0.34 5.57
CA ALA A 120 -22.42 1.51 5.39
C ALA A 120 -22.37 2.42 6.64
N LYS A 121 -21.29 3.21 6.73
CA LYS A 121 -21.10 4.34 7.63
C LYS A 121 -20.49 5.46 6.79
N ASP A 122 -20.93 6.70 7.07
CA ASP A 122 -20.44 7.97 6.52
C ASP A 122 -19.79 7.90 5.10
N GLY A 123 -20.59 8.21 4.08
CA GLY A 123 -20.17 8.32 2.67
C GLY A 123 -20.08 7.01 1.87
N GLY A 124 -20.63 5.90 2.40
CA GLY A 124 -21.00 4.72 1.60
C GLY A 124 -19.97 3.59 1.52
N ILE A 125 -20.35 2.51 0.84
CA ILE A 125 -19.54 1.30 0.66
C ILE A 125 -18.77 1.40 -0.65
N TRP A 126 -17.47 1.11 -0.61
CA TRP A 126 -16.64 0.94 -1.81
C TRP A 126 -16.42 -0.56 -2.05
N ASP A 127 -17.03 -1.09 -3.12
CA ASP A 127 -16.98 -2.51 -3.46
C ASP A 127 -15.84 -2.81 -4.44
N TYR A 128 -14.77 -3.42 -3.95
CA TYR A 128 -13.61 -3.81 -4.75
C TYR A 128 -13.74 -5.18 -5.42
N SER A 129 -14.92 -5.82 -5.40
CA SER A 129 -15.15 -7.11 -6.06
C SER A 129 -14.87 -7.06 -7.57
N GLY A 130 -15.03 -5.89 -8.20
CA GLY A 130 -14.69 -5.64 -9.60
C GLY A 130 -13.25 -5.16 -9.84
N PHE A 131 -12.45 -4.93 -8.80
CA PHE A 131 -11.05 -4.50 -8.94
C PHE A 131 -10.17 -5.69 -9.36
N PRO A 132 -9.23 -5.54 -10.30
CA PRO A 132 -8.44 -6.65 -10.81
C PRO A 132 -7.62 -7.37 -9.74
N VAL A 133 -7.55 -8.69 -9.85
CA VAL A 133 -6.59 -9.51 -9.12
C VAL A 133 -5.23 -9.42 -9.82
N PHE A 134 -4.18 -9.13 -9.07
CA PHE A 134 -2.82 -9.09 -9.60
C PHE A 134 -2.07 -10.38 -9.27
N THR A 135 -1.42 -10.96 -10.26
CA THR A 135 -0.66 -12.20 -10.13
C THR A 135 0.75 -11.99 -10.67
N PHE A 136 1.76 -12.31 -9.85
CA PHE A 136 3.17 -12.12 -10.14
C PHE A 136 3.93 -13.46 -10.17
N GLN A 137 4.99 -13.56 -10.98
CA GLN A 137 5.93 -14.69 -10.93
C GLN A 137 6.76 -14.58 -9.65
N ARG A 138 6.81 -15.65 -8.86
CA ARG A 138 7.46 -15.64 -7.54
C ARG A 138 8.95 -15.25 -7.62
N PRO A 139 9.77 -15.77 -8.55
CA PRO A 139 11.18 -15.38 -8.62
C PRO A 139 11.38 -13.88 -8.92
N ALA A 140 10.60 -13.33 -9.85
CA ALA A 140 10.68 -11.91 -10.20
C ALA A 140 10.19 -11.01 -9.06
N TYR A 141 9.14 -11.44 -8.35
CA TYR A 141 8.65 -10.76 -7.16
C TYR A 141 9.73 -10.69 -6.07
N ASP A 142 10.32 -11.85 -5.73
CA ASP A 142 11.36 -11.96 -4.69
C ASP A 142 12.58 -11.09 -5.02
N GLU A 143 12.98 -11.03 -6.30
CA GLU A 143 14.06 -10.18 -6.77
C GLU A 143 13.76 -8.69 -6.57
N ILE A 144 12.55 -8.25 -6.89
CA ILE A 144 12.13 -6.84 -6.71
C ILE A 144 12.10 -6.48 -5.23
N ILE A 145 11.51 -7.33 -4.37
CA ILE A 145 11.49 -7.08 -2.92
C ILE A 145 12.93 -7.05 -2.37
N GLY A 146 13.79 -7.97 -2.79
CA GLY A 146 15.18 -8.05 -2.35
C GLY A 146 16.07 -6.88 -2.79
N ARG A 147 15.65 -6.13 -3.81
CA ARG A 147 16.35 -4.94 -4.33
C ARG A 147 15.86 -3.63 -3.72
N LEU A 148 14.81 -3.64 -2.90
CA LEU A 148 14.39 -2.44 -2.20
C LEU A 148 15.55 -1.92 -1.34
N PRO A 149 15.94 -0.65 -1.49
CA PRO A 149 17.08 -0.12 -0.77
C PRO A 149 16.75 -0.11 0.73
N PRO A 150 17.72 -0.46 1.59
CA PRO A 150 17.55 -0.25 3.02
C PRO A 150 17.29 1.24 3.27
N ASP A 151 16.50 1.51 4.29
CA ASP A 151 16.22 2.86 4.73
C ASP A 151 16.17 2.92 6.25
N MET A 152 16.48 4.09 6.79
CA MET A 152 16.46 4.34 8.23
C MET A 152 15.18 5.11 8.57
N PRO A 153 14.48 4.79 9.67
CA PRO A 153 13.42 5.65 10.16
C PRO A 153 13.96 7.06 10.44
N PRO A 154 13.15 8.11 10.28
CA PRO A 154 13.54 9.45 10.70
C PRO A 154 13.92 9.45 12.19
N ALA A 155 14.85 10.33 12.55
CA ALA A 155 15.27 10.46 13.94
C ALA A 155 14.06 10.90 14.77
N PRO A 156 13.85 10.36 15.99
CA PRO A 156 12.78 10.84 16.85
C PRO A 156 12.95 12.35 17.08
N PRO A 157 11.85 13.12 17.17
CA PRO A 157 11.93 14.54 17.43
C PRO A 157 12.74 14.78 18.72
N ALA A 158 13.61 15.80 18.69
CA ALA A 158 14.37 16.17 19.87
C ALA A 158 13.40 16.44 21.05
N PRO A 159 13.72 16.01 22.28
CA PRO A 159 12.86 16.29 23.42
C PRO A 159 12.66 17.80 23.55
N ALA A 160 11.40 18.22 23.78
CA ALA A 160 11.10 19.62 24.04
C ALA A 160 11.91 20.12 25.23
N THR A 161 12.68 21.19 25.03
CA THR A 161 13.49 21.88 26.06
C THR A 161 12.62 22.60 27.09
#